data_AF-A0A1D3RPM1-F1
#
_entry.id   AF-A0A1D3RPM1-F1
#
_cell.length_a   1.000
_cell.length_b   1.000
_cell.length_c   1.000
_cell.angle_alpha   90.00
_cell.angle_beta   90.00
_cell.angle_gamma   90.00
#
_symmetry.space_group_name_H-M   'P 1'
#
loop_
_entity.id
_entity.type
_entity.pdbx_description
1 polymer ?
#
loop_
_entity_poly.entity_id
_entity_poly.type
_entity_poly.pdbx_seq_one_letter_code
_entity_poly.pdbx_strand_id
1 'polypeptide(L)' 'MRRIKGRSASKVFESFPDLKKRYWGRHFWARGYFCVTSGELTEEMIKTYLEHHFEPKGDDNFKTEA' A
#
# COMPACT_ATOMS: atom_id res chain seq x y z
N MET A 1 -4.37 2.08 10.02
CA MET A 1 -3.53 1.15 9.24
C MET A 1 -2.02 1.16 9.52
N ARG A 2 -1.42 2.21 10.11
CA ARG A 2 0.04 2.30 10.37
C ARG A 2 0.65 1.05 11.02
N ARG A 3 0.05 0.55 12.11
CA ARG A 3 0.54 -0.64 12.84
C ARG A 3 0.45 -1.92 12.01
N ILE A 4 -0.69 -2.14 11.35
CA ILE A 4 -0.94 -3.34 10.54
C ILE A 4 0.04 -3.40 9.37
N LYS A 5 0.07 -2.34 8.54
CA LYS A 5 0.95 -2.25 7.37
C LYS A 5 2.43 -2.29 7.76
N GLY A 6 2.80 -1.61 8.84
CA GLY A 6 4.18 -1.59 9.33
C GLY A 6 4.64 -2.96 9.84
N ARG A 7 3.86 -3.61 10.70
CA ARG A 7 4.23 -4.94 11.26
C ARG A 7 4.21 -6.03 10.19
N SER A 8 3.23 -6.02 9.29
CA SER A 8 3.20 -7.00 8.19
C SER A 8 4.38 -6.82 7.25
N ALA A 9 4.72 -5.57 6.88
CA ALA A 9 5.92 -5.29 6.07
C ALA A 9 7.20 -5.75 6.76
N SER A 10 7.38 -5.47 8.06
CA SER A 10 8.54 -5.97 8.82
C SER A 10 8.64 -7.48 8.79
N LYS A 11 7.53 -8.19 9.06
CA LYS A 11 7.51 -9.66 9.06
C LYS A 11 7.80 -10.23 7.68
N VAL A 12 7.29 -9.62 6.61
CA VAL A 12 7.62 -10.02 5.23
C VAL A 12 9.12 -9.85 4.95
N PHE A 13 9.72 -8.72 5.33
CA PHE A 13 11.16 -8.52 5.13
C PHE A 13 12.04 -9.41 6.01
N GLU A 14 11.55 -9.88 7.16
CA GLU A 14 12.22 -10.88 8.00
C GLU A 14 12.15 -12.27 7.36
N SER A 15 10.97 -12.67 6.87
CA SER A 15 10.76 -13.96 6.21
C SER A 15 11.41 -14.05 4.83
N PHE A 16 11.53 -12.93 4.12
CA PHE A 16 12.07 -12.85 2.77
C PHE A 16 13.12 -11.75 2.65
N PRO A 17 14.35 -11.97 3.15
CA PRO A 17 15.40 -10.95 3.16
C PRO A 17 15.74 -10.39 1.78
N ASP A 18 15.58 -11.19 0.72
CA ASP A 18 15.85 -10.76 -0.66
C ASP A 18 14.92 -9.64 -1.14
N LEU A 19 13.70 -9.52 -0.57
CA LEU A 19 12.79 -8.43 -0.90
C LEU A 19 13.33 -7.06 -0.46
N LYS A 20 14.27 -7.01 0.51
CA LYS A 20 14.93 -5.76 0.90
C LYS A 20 15.81 -5.19 -0.22
N LYS A 21 16.32 -6.06 -1.11
CA LYS A 21 17.14 -5.65 -2.27
C LYS A 21 16.26 -5.09 -3.39
N ARG A 22 15.01 -5.56 -3.49
CA ARG A 22 14.03 -5.08 -4.48
C ARG A 22 13.37 -3.77 -4.04
N TYR A 23 12.86 -3.72 -2.82
CA TYR A 23 12.16 -2.55 -2.27
C TYR A 23 13.07 -1.67 -1.42
N TRP A 24 13.96 -0.93 -2.08
CA TRP A 24 14.82 0.07 -1.43
C TRP A 24 13.97 1.11 -0.68
N GLY A 25 14.39 1.47 0.53
CA GLY A 25 13.59 2.35 1.41
C GLY A 25 12.50 1.65 2.22
N ARG A 26 12.37 0.31 2.13
CA ARG A 26 11.43 -0.52 2.91
C ARG A 26 9.95 -0.16 2.68
N HIS A 27 9.62 0.41 1.52
CA HIS A 27 8.24 0.69 1.13
C HIS A 27 7.59 -0.56 0.54
N PHE A 28 7.01 -1.40 1.39
CA PHE A 28 6.32 -2.61 0.95
C PHE A 28 4.86 -2.38 0.53
N TRP A 29 4.17 -1.47 1.23
CA TRP A 29 2.78 -1.12 0.92
C TRP A 29 2.69 0.27 0.31
N ALA A 30 1.69 0.50 -0.54
CA ALA A 30 1.30 1.85 -0.97
C ALA A 30 1.01 2.75 0.26
N ARG A 31 1.05 4.08 0.13
CA ARG A 31 0.92 4.98 1.30
C ARG A 31 -0.49 4.94 1.92
N GLY A 32 -1.53 5.16 1.12
CA GLY A 32 -2.90 5.23 1.62
C GLY A 32 -3.52 3.86 1.91
N TYR A 33 -4.75 3.87 2.39
CA TYR A 33 -5.54 2.66 2.62
C TYR A 33 -7.02 3.00 2.43
N PHE A 34 -7.82 1.99 2.11
CA PHE A 34 -9.27 2.06 2.04
C PHE A 34 -9.85 1.21 3.16
N CYS A 35 -10.93 1.68 3.78
CA CYS A 35 -11.64 0.97 4.83
C CYS A 35 -13.12 1.36 4.77
N VAL A 36 -13.99 0.37 4.69
CA VAL A 36 -15.44 0.52 4.69
C VAL A 36 -16.06 -0.62 5.48
N THR A 37 -17.25 -0.41 6.01
CA THR A 37 -18.03 -1.46 6.68
C THR A 37 -18.42 -2.54 5.68
N SER A 38 -18.33 -3.81 6.06
CA SER A 38 -18.60 -4.93 5.14
C SER A 38 -20.02 -4.95 4.56
N GLY A 39 -21.00 -4.33 5.23
CA GLY A 39 -22.38 -4.24 4.74
C GLY A 39 -22.63 -3.11 3.74
N GLU A 40 -21.68 -2.18 3.59
CA GLU A 40 -21.77 -1.02 2.69
C GLU A 40 -20.76 -1.13 1.53
N LEU A 41 -19.97 -2.20 1.47
CA LEU A 41 -18.94 -2.40 0.47
C LEU A 41 -19.57 -2.71 -0.89
N THR A 42 -19.28 -1.88 -1.89
CA THR A 42 -19.59 -2.17 -3.30
C THR A 42 -18.31 -2.27 -4.14
N GLU A 43 -18.40 -2.92 -5.30
CA GLU A 43 -17.29 -3.03 -6.24
C GLU A 43 -16.87 -1.65 -6.77
N GLU A 44 -17.83 -0.76 -7.01
CA GLU A 44 -17.60 0.59 -7.50
C GLU A 44 -16.79 1.42 -6.49
N MET A 45 -17.01 1.22 -5.18
CA MET A 45 -16.23 1.89 -4.14
C MET A 45 -14.76 1.45 -4.16
N ILE A 46 -14.51 0.15 -4.36
CA ILE A 46 -13.16 -0.39 -4.49
C ILE A 46 -12.50 0.19 -5.76
N LYS A 47 -13.23 0.17 -6.88
CA LYS A 47 -12.73 0.67 -8.17
C LYS A 47 -12.38 2.15 -8.10
N THR A 48 -13.30 2.98 -7.60
CA THR A 48 -13.11 4.42 -7.40
C THR A 48 -11.90 4.69 -6.52
N TYR A 49 -11.74 3.92 -5.44
CA TYR A 49 -10.57 4.06 -4.59
C TYR A 49 -9.28 3.77 -5.38
N LEU A 50 -9.21 2.64 -6.09
CA LEU A 50 -8.02 2.21 -6.82
C LEU A 50 -7.65 3.17 -7.96
N GLU A 51 -8.63 3.70 -8.69
CA GLU A 51 -8.42 4.66 -9.79
C GLU A 51 -7.66 5.91 -9.31
N HIS A 52 -8.07 6.48 -8.17
CA HIS A 52 -7.41 7.65 -7.60
C HIS A 52 -6.22 7.33 -6.68
N HIS A 53 -6.04 6.06 -6.30
CA HIS A 53 -5.06 5.69 -5.28
C HIS A 53 -3.61 5.95 -5.68
N PHE A 54 -3.34 5.79 -6.98
CA PHE A 54 -1.99 5.87 -7.56
C PHE A 54 -1.73 7.20 -8.28
N GLU A 55 -2.68 8.14 -8.22
CA GLU A 55 -2.48 9.46 -8.81
C GLU A 55 -1.31 10.19 -8.13
N PRO A 56 -0.36 10.76 -8.89
CA PRO A 56 0.76 11.49 -8.34
C PRO A 56 0.26 12.69 -7.52
N LYS A 57 0.55 12.71 -6.22
CA LYS A 57 0.26 13.87 -5.37
C LYS A 57 1.46 14.80 -5.35
N GLY A 58 1.50 15.76 -6.27
CA GLY A 58 2.50 16.84 -6.28
C GLY A 58 3.96 16.36 -6.17
N ASP A 59 4.73 16.97 -5.28
CA ASP A 59 6.18 16.76 -5.04
C ASP A 59 6.53 15.38 -4.40
N ASP A 60 5.72 14.35 -4.66
CA ASP A 60 5.94 13.02 -4.12
C ASP A 60 6.88 12.20 -5.01
N ASN A 61 8.09 11.96 -4.51
CA ASN A 61 9.09 11.10 -5.15
C ASN A 61 8.78 9.60 -4.99
N PHE A 62 7.69 9.21 -4.31
CA PHE A 62 7.29 7.82 -4.14
C PHE A 62 6.38 7.35 -5.27
N LYS A 63 6.85 6.36 -6.04
CA LYS A 63 6.07 5.65 -7.06
C LYS A 63 5.94 4.18 -6.69
N THR A 64 4.76 3.61 -6.88
CA THR A 64 4.57 2.15 -6.83
C THR A 64 5.05 1.53 -8.13
N GLU A 65 5.61 0.32 -8.09
CA GLU A 65 5.90 -0.44 -9.32
C GLU A 65 4.58 -0.57 -10.11
N ALA A 66 4.61 -0.20 -11.39
CA ALA A 66 3.49 -0.29 -12.33
C ALA A 66 3.32 -1.71 -12.87
#